data_AF-A0A2H0MT66-F1
#
_entry.id   AF-A0A2H0MT66-F1
#
_cell.length_a   1.000
_cell.length_b   1.000
_cell.length_c   1.000
_cell.angle_alpha   90.00
_cell.angle_beta   90.00
_cell.angle_gamma   90.00
#
_symmetry.space_group_name_H-M   'P 1'
#
loop_
_entity.id
_entity.type
_entity.pdbx_description
1 polymer ?
#
loop_
_entity_poly.entity_id
_entity_poly.type
_entity_poly.pdbx_seq_one_letter_code
_entity_poly.pdbx_strand_id
1 'polypeptide(L)'
;MPSSTSSFKTYDLKRIYPKHHWVALALWTALFSSVLIGGWELYVRSLQYAPTLNDSKDLWASRRTVIDSEPKRTVLIGSSRMLFDLDMDVYEKETGDRPVQLSTVGTNPGLYLEDLANHPDYSGTVIVGVVPGLFFAPGGPPVTSPSEHLKRYQTWSPTQKFSHQVSMIIEKWFAFLNESDLTLTQLLLNLKLPNREKVHGPPELPPYFHEVDEERQGGMTEFAAKNTALQKRIQQIWIPLFTPPPPPKGQTQEQAKVEFGKFVEANLQKTKANVDRIMEKGGRVIFVRLPSTGKLREMENTFTPREHFWDRILKTTKAPGIHFEDYEALRGFDCPEWSHLNRQDATEFTKRLMPVLKELIRK
;
A
#
# COMPACT_ATOMS: atom_id res chain seq x y z
N MET A 1 20.15 -8.58 68.25
CA MET A 1 20.25 -8.56 66.78
C MET A 1 21.70 -8.37 66.39
N PRO A 2 22.38 -9.37 65.80
CA PRO A 2 23.56 -9.13 64.98
C PRO A 2 23.16 -9.04 63.50
N SER A 3 23.71 -8.04 62.81
CA SER A 3 23.48 -7.77 61.40
C SER A 3 23.97 -8.91 60.51
N SER A 4 23.13 -9.30 59.55
CA SER A 4 23.51 -10.19 58.45
C SER A 4 24.65 -9.57 57.63
N THR A 5 25.83 -10.18 57.67
CA THR A 5 26.90 -9.89 56.71
C THR A 5 26.65 -10.70 55.45
N SER A 6 26.04 -10.09 54.43
CA SER A 6 25.97 -10.68 53.10
C SER A 6 27.37 -10.64 52.47
N SER A 7 28.06 -11.78 52.43
CA SER A 7 29.29 -11.92 51.65
C SER A 7 28.91 -12.11 50.18
N PHE A 8 28.87 -11.03 49.40
CA PHE A 8 28.92 -11.17 47.94
C PHE A 8 30.32 -11.66 47.58
N LYS A 9 30.47 -12.95 47.29
CA LYS A 9 31.65 -13.45 46.55
C LYS A 9 31.64 -12.76 45.19
N THR A 10 32.52 -11.78 45.00
CA THR A 10 32.85 -11.26 43.67
C THR A 10 33.48 -12.39 42.88
N TYR A 11 32.70 -13.01 41.99
CA TYR A 11 33.25 -13.89 40.97
C TYR A 11 34.08 -13.02 40.02
N ASP A 12 35.40 -13.10 40.14
CA ASP A 12 36.32 -12.44 39.24
C ASP A 12 36.28 -13.21 37.92
N LEU A 13 35.38 -12.79 37.01
CA LEU A 13 35.26 -13.36 35.67
C LEU A 13 36.53 -13.04 34.88
N LYS A 14 37.57 -13.89 35.02
CA LYS A 14 38.72 -13.87 34.12
C LYS A 14 38.24 -14.23 32.72
N ARG A 15 37.99 -13.20 31.91
CA ARG A 15 37.70 -13.36 30.48
C ARG A 15 38.98 -13.83 29.77
N ILE A 16 39.08 -15.15 29.58
CA ILE A 16 40.17 -15.76 28.81
C ILE A 16 39.90 -15.44 27.33
N TYR A 17 40.65 -14.49 26.77
CA TYR A 17 40.65 -14.26 25.32
C TYR A 17 41.55 -15.31 24.68
N PRO A 18 41.01 -16.19 23.81
CA PRO A 18 41.85 -17.11 23.04
C PRO A 18 42.92 -16.32 22.27
N LYS A 19 44.17 -16.77 22.29
CA LYS A 19 45.26 -16.14 21.52
C LYS A 19 45.14 -16.58 20.05
N HIS A 20 44.24 -15.94 19.31
CA HIS A 20 44.11 -16.09 17.87
C HIS A 20 44.44 -14.79 17.15
N HIS A 21 44.69 -14.88 15.84
CA HIS A 21 44.85 -13.72 14.97
C HIS A 21 43.48 -13.07 14.67
N TRP A 22 42.87 -12.46 15.69
CA TRP A 22 41.52 -11.90 15.61
C TRP A 22 41.33 -10.88 14.49
N VAL A 23 42.35 -10.08 14.18
CA VAL A 23 42.32 -9.15 13.05
C VAL A 23 42.26 -9.90 11.72
N ALA A 24 43.10 -10.94 11.54
CA ALA A 24 43.08 -11.74 10.33
C ALA A 24 41.74 -12.48 10.17
N LEU A 25 41.19 -13.04 11.26
CA LEU A 25 39.87 -13.66 11.26
C LEU A 25 38.78 -12.65 10.88
N ALA A 26 38.79 -11.44 11.45
CA ALA A 26 37.82 -10.40 11.12
C ALA A 26 37.92 -9.97 9.64
N LEU A 27 39.13 -9.85 9.10
CA LEU A 27 39.34 -9.55 7.68
C LEU A 27 38.83 -10.67 6.77
N TRP A 28 39.11 -11.93 7.11
CA TRP A 28 38.58 -13.09 6.36
C TRP A 28 37.06 -13.16 6.42
N THR A 29 36.46 -12.94 7.59
CA THR A 29 35.00 -12.88 7.74
C THR A 29 34.44 -11.74 6.90
N ALA A 30 35.00 -10.53 6.97
CA ALA A 30 34.53 -9.39 6.19
C ALA A 30 34.64 -9.65 4.67
N LEU A 31 35.76 -10.22 4.21
CA LEU A 31 35.94 -10.59 2.81
C LEU A 31 34.92 -11.63 2.36
N PHE A 32 34.77 -12.71 3.12
CA PHE A 32 33.84 -13.79 2.78
C PHE A 32 32.38 -13.31 2.77
N SER A 33 31.97 -12.56 3.78
CA SER A 33 30.64 -11.93 3.82
C SER A 33 30.43 -10.98 2.63
N SER A 34 31.44 -10.19 2.25
CA SER A 34 31.34 -9.28 1.11
C SER A 34 31.18 -10.04 -0.22
N VAL A 35 31.91 -11.14 -0.40
CA VAL A 35 31.79 -12.00 -1.58
C VAL A 35 30.39 -12.63 -1.65
N LEU A 36 29.86 -13.12 -0.52
CA LEU A 36 28.51 -13.71 -0.48
C LEU A 36 27.41 -12.66 -0.74
N ILE A 37 27.50 -11.48 -0.13
CA ILE A 37 26.55 -10.38 -0.35
C ILE A 37 26.61 -9.90 -1.80
N GLY A 38 27.82 -9.72 -2.35
CA GLY A 38 28.03 -9.35 -3.74
C GLY A 38 27.49 -10.40 -4.71
N GLY A 39 27.73 -11.69 -4.42
CA GLY A 39 27.17 -12.80 -5.19
C GLY A 39 25.64 -12.84 -5.16
N TRP A 40 25.04 -12.58 -3.99
CA TRP A 40 23.58 -12.50 -3.85
C TRP A 40 23.00 -11.32 -4.64
N GLU A 41 23.61 -10.14 -4.56
CA GLU A 41 23.20 -8.96 -5.34
C GLU A 41 23.28 -9.23 -6.85
N LEU A 42 24.38 -9.81 -7.33
CA LEU A 42 24.54 -10.15 -8.74
C LEU A 42 23.50 -11.19 -9.20
N TYR A 43 23.20 -12.18 -8.35
CA TYR A 43 22.20 -13.17 -8.65
C TYR A 43 20.79 -12.56 -8.76
N VAL A 44 20.35 -11.76 -7.78
CA VAL A 44 19.00 -11.18 -7.83
C VAL A 44 18.84 -10.17 -8.98
N ARG A 45 19.90 -9.42 -9.33
CA ARG A 45 19.92 -8.58 -10.53
C ARG A 45 19.83 -9.40 -11.82
N SER A 46 20.43 -10.59 -11.87
CA SER A 46 20.28 -11.50 -13.01
C SER A 46 18.81 -11.93 -13.21
N LEU A 47 18.02 -11.95 -12.12
CA LEU A 47 16.58 -12.17 -12.14
C LEU A 47 15.77 -10.91 -12.47
N GLN A 48 16.43 -9.83 -12.92
CA GLN A 48 15.85 -8.52 -13.27
C GLN A 48 15.37 -7.66 -12.10
N TYR A 49 15.69 -8.00 -10.85
CA TYR A 49 15.45 -7.09 -9.73
C TYR A 49 16.35 -5.87 -9.84
N ALA A 50 15.76 -4.68 -9.73
CA ALA A 50 16.46 -3.42 -9.56
C ALA A 50 16.31 -2.90 -8.12
N PRO A 51 17.25 -2.07 -7.64
CA PRO A 51 17.08 -1.35 -6.39
C PRO A 51 15.80 -0.50 -6.43
N THR A 52 15.00 -0.62 -5.38
CA THR A 52 13.77 0.16 -5.16
C THR A 52 13.62 0.38 -3.67
N LEU A 53 12.95 1.47 -3.30
CA LEU A 53 12.53 1.64 -1.92
C LEU A 53 11.45 0.62 -1.57
N ASN A 54 11.46 0.20 -0.31
CA ASN A 54 10.38 -0.59 0.26
C ASN A 54 9.22 0.35 0.62
N ASP A 55 7.98 0.00 0.23
CA ASP A 55 6.76 0.72 0.66
C ASP A 55 6.44 0.42 2.13
N SER A 56 7.37 0.80 3.00
CA SER A 56 7.37 0.48 4.42
C SER A 56 6.43 1.39 5.20
N LYS A 57 6.04 0.94 6.39
CA LYS A 57 5.25 1.75 7.31
C LYS A 57 5.98 3.03 7.73
N ASP A 58 7.32 3.01 7.75
CA ASP A 58 8.12 4.20 8.03
C ASP A 58 8.07 5.20 6.88
N LEU A 59 8.18 4.73 5.63
CA LEU A 59 8.03 5.58 4.46
C LEU A 59 6.62 6.20 4.41
N TRP A 60 5.57 5.41 4.68
CA TRP A 60 4.21 5.93 4.81
C TRP A 60 4.09 6.99 5.91
N ALA A 61 4.62 6.71 7.11
CA ALA A 61 4.60 7.65 8.24
C ALA A 61 5.35 8.95 7.92
N SER A 62 6.46 8.88 7.19
CA SER A 62 7.22 10.04 6.74
C SER A 62 6.36 10.96 5.88
N ARG A 63 5.59 10.41 4.93
CA ARG A 63 4.67 11.20 4.09
C ARG A 63 3.51 11.75 4.88
N ARG A 64 2.98 10.99 5.85
CA ARG A 64 1.90 11.47 6.71
C ARG A 64 2.31 12.69 7.56
N THR A 65 3.57 12.77 8.02
CA THR A 65 4.04 13.94 8.80
C THR A 65 4.02 15.26 8.03
N VAL A 66 4.10 15.23 6.69
CA VAL A 66 4.03 16.44 5.84
C VAL A 66 2.72 17.19 6.08
N ILE A 67 1.62 16.47 6.33
CA ILE A 67 0.29 17.04 6.52
C ILE A 67 0.21 17.86 7.82
N ASP A 68 0.99 17.50 8.85
CA ASP A 68 0.98 18.24 10.12
C ASP A 68 1.58 19.65 9.93
N SER A 69 2.60 19.78 9.06
CA SER A 69 3.20 21.07 8.70
C SER A 69 2.47 21.78 7.56
N GLU A 70 1.79 21.04 6.68
CA GLU A 70 1.16 21.57 5.47
C GLU A 70 -0.30 21.10 5.35
N PRO A 71 -1.19 21.54 6.27
CA PRO A 71 -2.55 20.99 6.40
C PRO A 71 -3.51 21.32 5.25
N LYS A 72 -3.06 22.12 4.28
CA LYS A 72 -3.81 22.48 3.07
C LYS A 72 -3.41 21.65 1.85
N ARG A 73 -2.38 20.81 1.96
CA ARG A 73 -1.93 19.96 0.84
C ARG A 73 -3.04 19.05 0.33
N THR A 74 -3.03 18.79 -0.97
CA THR A 74 -3.82 17.70 -1.53
C THR A 74 -3.26 16.38 -1.03
N VAL A 75 -4.14 15.47 -0.61
CA VAL A 75 -3.78 14.13 -0.13
C VAL A 75 -4.46 13.07 -0.99
N LEU A 76 -3.69 12.11 -1.46
CA LEU A 76 -4.19 10.95 -2.19
C LEU A 76 -4.34 9.79 -1.20
N ILE A 77 -5.55 9.25 -1.09
CA ILE A 77 -5.81 8.03 -0.32
C ILE A 77 -6.53 7.03 -1.20
N GLY A 78 -6.32 5.74 -0.96
CA GLY A 78 -6.88 4.70 -1.82
C GLY A 78 -6.18 3.38 -1.66
N SER A 79 -6.52 2.45 -2.56
CA SER A 79 -5.82 1.19 -2.73
C SER A 79 -4.67 1.31 -3.75
N SER A 80 -4.16 0.18 -4.23
CA SER A 80 -3.08 0.11 -5.23
C SER A 80 -3.37 0.89 -6.52
N ARG A 81 -4.63 1.04 -6.94
CA ARG A 81 -4.96 1.82 -8.15
C ARG A 81 -4.66 3.30 -8.00
N MET A 82 -4.97 3.90 -6.85
CA MET A 82 -4.61 5.31 -6.59
C MET A 82 -3.10 5.46 -6.41
N LEU A 83 -2.42 4.43 -5.90
CA LEU A 83 -0.98 4.43 -5.75
C LEU A 83 -0.25 4.35 -7.10
N PHE A 84 -0.78 3.63 -8.09
CA PHE A 84 -0.09 3.35 -9.36
C PHE A 84 -0.59 4.19 -10.54
N ASP A 85 -1.90 4.46 -10.59
CA ASP A 85 -2.54 4.95 -11.81
C ASP A 85 -2.67 6.49 -11.84
N LEU A 86 -2.17 7.19 -10.81
CA LEU A 86 -2.11 8.65 -10.74
C LEU A 86 -0.66 9.15 -10.73
N ASP A 87 -0.33 9.99 -11.70
CA ASP A 87 0.98 10.59 -11.86
C ASP A 87 1.11 11.91 -11.07
N MET A 88 1.88 11.91 -9.98
CA MET A 88 2.07 13.08 -9.12
C MET A 88 2.82 14.21 -9.81
N ASP A 89 3.70 13.92 -10.76
CA ASP A 89 4.45 14.94 -11.50
C ASP A 89 3.54 15.66 -12.50
N VAL A 90 2.65 14.90 -13.16
CA VAL A 90 1.59 15.49 -14.00
C VAL A 90 0.63 16.32 -13.14
N TYR A 91 0.23 15.82 -11.97
CA TYR A 91 -0.64 16.56 -11.07
C TYR A 91 0.01 17.89 -10.66
N GLU A 92 1.25 17.85 -10.17
CA GLU A 92 2.00 19.04 -9.75
C GLU A 92 2.19 20.04 -10.89
N LYS A 93 2.51 19.57 -12.10
CA LYS A 93 2.61 20.44 -13.28
C LYS A 93 1.30 21.17 -13.60
N GLU A 94 0.16 20.52 -13.35
CA GLU A 94 -1.16 21.04 -13.68
C GLU A 94 -1.79 21.91 -12.57
N THR A 95 -1.42 21.69 -11.31
CA THR A 95 -1.97 22.43 -10.16
C THR A 95 -1.00 23.43 -9.55
N GLY A 96 0.31 23.24 -9.73
CA GLY A 96 1.38 23.96 -9.03
C GLY A 96 1.71 23.39 -7.65
N ASP A 97 0.96 22.39 -7.17
CA ASP A 97 1.10 21.80 -5.83
C ASP A 97 1.26 20.28 -5.93
N ARG A 98 2.38 19.77 -5.42
CA ARG A 98 2.61 18.33 -5.28
C ARG A 98 1.66 17.71 -4.25
N PRO A 99 0.97 16.59 -4.55
CA PRO A 99 0.11 15.94 -3.59
C PRO A 99 0.89 15.03 -2.65
N VAL A 100 0.32 14.68 -1.49
CA VAL A 100 0.86 13.71 -0.53
C VAL A 100 0.23 12.34 -0.79
N GLN A 101 1.02 11.35 -1.19
CA GLN A 101 0.54 10.00 -1.48
C GLN A 101 0.49 9.12 -0.22
N LEU A 102 -0.72 8.84 0.26
CA LEU A 102 -1.00 7.96 1.41
C LEU A 102 -1.77 6.70 1.03
N SER A 103 -2.04 6.47 -0.27
CA SER A 103 -2.65 5.21 -0.74
C SER A 103 -1.71 4.03 -0.50
N THR A 104 -2.28 2.85 -0.30
CA THR A 104 -1.53 1.63 0.00
C THR A 104 -2.10 0.46 -0.80
N VAL A 105 -1.25 -0.49 -1.20
CA VAL A 105 -1.70 -1.65 -1.95
C VAL A 105 -2.75 -2.47 -1.20
N GLY A 106 -3.84 -2.85 -1.87
CA GLY A 106 -4.87 -3.74 -1.30
C GLY A 106 -5.63 -3.21 -0.08
N THR A 107 -5.63 -1.90 0.19
CA THR A 107 -6.24 -1.34 1.41
C THR A 107 -7.59 -0.66 1.22
N ASN A 108 -8.37 -0.63 2.30
CA ASN A 108 -9.55 0.21 2.45
C ASN A 108 -9.12 1.64 2.89
N PRO A 109 -9.47 2.71 2.15
CA PRO A 109 -9.04 4.07 2.47
C PRO A 109 -9.79 4.70 3.67
N GLY A 110 -10.81 4.03 4.21
CA GLY A 110 -11.69 4.61 5.24
C GLY A 110 -10.97 5.05 6.52
N LEU A 111 -9.94 4.33 6.96
CA LEU A 111 -9.15 4.71 8.14
C LEU A 111 -8.24 5.92 7.87
N TYR A 112 -7.70 6.06 6.66
CA TYR A 112 -6.94 7.25 6.28
C TYR A 112 -7.86 8.47 6.17
N LEU A 113 -9.07 8.30 5.61
CA LEU A 113 -10.07 9.36 5.55
C LEU A 113 -10.51 9.81 6.97
N GLU A 114 -10.68 8.87 7.89
CA GLU A 114 -11.00 9.14 9.29
C GLU A 114 -9.86 9.90 10.00
N ASP A 115 -8.61 9.50 9.78
CA ASP A 115 -7.44 10.19 10.32
C ASP A 115 -7.37 11.66 9.85
N LEU A 116 -7.53 11.90 8.55
CA LEU A 116 -7.57 13.25 7.98
C LEU A 116 -8.77 14.06 8.49
N ALA A 117 -9.93 13.42 8.64
CA ALA A 117 -11.12 14.06 9.18
C ALA A 117 -10.97 14.48 10.64
N ASN A 118 -10.19 13.72 11.42
CA ASN A 118 -9.90 14.01 12.83
C ASN A 118 -8.68 14.90 13.03
N HIS A 119 -7.89 15.17 11.99
CA HIS A 119 -6.79 16.12 12.06
C HIS A 119 -7.34 17.54 12.27
N PRO A 120 -6.92 18.26 13.33
CA PRO A 120 -7.58 19.50 13.75
C PRO A 120 -7.51 20.61 12.70
N ASP A 121 -6.37 20.73 12.02
CA ASP A 121 -6.11 21.84 11.11
C ASP A 121 -6.31 21.49 9.62
N TYR A 122 -6.60 20.22 9.31
CA TYR A 122 -6.62 19.75 7.93
C TYR A 122 -7.79 20.37 7.15
N SER A 123 -7.45 21.10 6.09
CA SER A 123 -8.37 21.84 5.22
C SER A 123 -7.98 21.75 3.74
N GLY A 124 -7.15 20.75 3.40
CA GLY A 124 -6.75 20.45 2.02
C GLY A 124 -7.82 19.68 1.23
N THR A 125 -7.43 19.22 0.04
CA THR A 125 -8.26 18.37 -0.82
C THR A 125 -7.88 16.91 -0.64
N VAL A 126 -8.82 16.05 -0.28
CA VAL A 126 -8.62 14.59 -0.28
C VAL A 126 -9.14 14.00 -1.58
N ILE A 127 -8.28 13.33 -2.34
CA ILE A 127 -8.68 12.53 -3.50
C ILE A 127 -8.72 11.07 -3.08
N VAL A 128 -9.92 10.50 -3.08
CA VAL A 128 -10.19 9.15 -2.56
C VAL A 128 -10.35 8.17 -3.73
N GLY A 129 -9.34 7.34 -3.95
CA GLY A 129 -9.39 6.23 -4.88
C GLY A 129 -10.32 5.14 -4.42
N VAL A 130 -11.31 4.80 -5.24
CA VAL A 130 -12.30 3.77 -4.92
C VAL A 130 -12.00 2.50 -5.71
N VAL A 131 -11.90 1.39 -4.99
CA VAL A 131 -12.06 0.03 -5.53
C VAL A 131 -13.18 -0.58 -4.70
N PRO A 132 -14.41 -0.75 -5.24
CA PRO A 132 -15.58 -1.08 -4.43
C PRO A 132 -15.39 -2.29 -3.50
N GLY A 133 -14.79 -3.38 -4.00
CA GLY A 133 -14.53 -4.58 -3.18
C GLY A 133 -13.60 -4.33 -1.97
N LEU A 134 -12.64 -3.39 -2.09
CA LEU A 134 -11.74 -3.02 -1.00
C LEU A 134 -12.36 -1.94 -0.10
N PHE A 135 -13.04 -0.96 -0.69
CA PHE A 135 -13.71 0.13 0.04
C PHE A 135 -14.79 -0.41 1.00
N PHE A 136 -15.47 -1.49 0.59
CA PHE A 136 -16.47 -2.17 1.40
C PHE A 136 -15.98 -3.52 1.96
N ALA A 137 -14.66 -3.71 2.10
CA ALA A 137 -14.13 -4.87 2.81
C ALA A 137 -14.45 -4.76 4.31
N PRO A 138 -15.14 -5.76 4.93
CA PRO A 138 -15.52 -5.70 6.34
C PRO A 138 -14.38 -5.99 7.31
N GLY A 139 -13.25 -6.50 6.82
CA GLY A 139 -12.10 -6.86 7.64
C GLY A 139 -10.96 -7.45 6.82
N GLY A 140 -10.07 -8.18 7.50
CA GLY A 140 -8.89 -8.79 6.88
C GLY A 140 -7.78 -7.79 6.54
N PRO A 141 -6.81 -8.20 5.71
CA PRO A 141 -5.67 -7.36 5.32
C PRO A 141 -6.03 -5.94 4.85
N PRO A 142 -7.14 -5.72 4.08
CA PRO A 142 -7.51 -4.38 3.65
C PRO A 142 -7.80 -3.39 4.78
N VAL A 143 -8.21 -3.86 5.95
CA VAL A 143 -8.54 -3.02 7.12
C VAL A 143 -7.39 -3.01 8.14
N THR A 144 -6.69 -4.13 8.31
CA THR A 144 -5.58 -4.21 9.28
C THR A 144 -4.37 -3.40 8.83
N SER A 145 -4.04 -3.41 7.53
CA SER A 145 -2.87 -2.72 7.00
C SER A 145 -2.91 -1.19 7.26
N PRO A 146 -3.99 -0.44 6.93
CA PRO A 146 -4.10 0.99 7.27
C PRO A 146 -3.97 1.29 8.76
N SER A 147 -4.50 0.42 9.62
CA SER A 147 -4.38 0.56 11.08
C SER A 147 -2.91 0.47 11.53
N GLU A 148 -2.11 -0.43 10.94
CA GLU A 148 -0.70 -0.55 11.25
C GLU A 148 0.14 0.64 10.76
N HIS A 149 -0.22 1.25 9.62
CA HIS A 149 0.39 2.48 9.12
C HIS A 149 0.16 3.65 10.09
N LEU A 150 -1.10 3.85 10.48
CA LEU A 150 -1.48 4.89 11.44
C LEU A 150 -0.81 4.66 12.80
N LYS A 151 -0.79 3.41 13.28
CA LYS A 151 -0.08 3.05 14.51
C LYS A 151 1.41 3.37 14.40
N ARG A 152 2.06 3.05 13.27
CA ARG A 152 3.48 3.37 13.05
C ARG A 152 3.71 4.87 13.16
N TYR A 153 2.89 5.68 12.49
CA TYR A 153 2.96 7.14 12.56
C TYR A 153 2.81 7.66 14.00
N GLN A 154 1.80 7.19 14.72
CA GLN A 154 1.52 7.61 16.11
C GLN A 154 2.64 7.24 17.10
N THR A 155 3.33 6.11 16.88
CA THR A 155 4.38 5.61 17.76
C THR A 155 5.78 5.65 17.12
N TRP A 156 6.02 6.58 16.19
CA TRP A 156 7.25 6.60 15.38
C TRP A 156 8.45 7.09 16.20
N SER A 157 9.26 6.14 16.68
CA SER A 157 10.37 6.45 17.60
C SER A 157 11.55 7.14 16.89
N PRO A 158 12.40 7.90 17.61
CA PRO A 158 13.60 8.49 17.04
C PRO A 158 14.53 7.48 16.36
N THR A 159 14.68 6.28 16.94
CA THR A 159 15.48 5.20 16.34
C THR A 159 14.87 4.68 15.04
N GLN A 160 13.55 4.55 14.97
CA GLN A 160 12.87 4.15 13.72
C GLN A 160 13.02 5.23 12.65
N LYS A 161 12.88 6.52 13.01
CA LYS A 161 13.12 7.63 12.09
C LYS A 161 14.55 7.61 11.55
N PHE A 162 15.55 7.43 12.41
CA PHE A 162 16.95 7.31 11.98
C PHE A 162 17.17 6.09 11.07
N SER A 163 16.65 4.92 11.48
CA SER A 163 16.74 3.69 10.67
C SER A 163 16.13 3.89 9.29
N HIS A 164 14.96 4.54 9.20
CA HIS A 164 14.30 4.85 7.95
C HIS A 164 15.15 5.74 7.04
N GLN A 165 15.78 6.80 7.57
CA GLN A 165 16.68 7.65 6.77
C GLN A 165 17.88 6.86 6.22
N VAL A 166 18.46 5.97 7.03
CA VAL A 166 19.55 5.09 6.59
C VAL A 166 19.05 4.10 5.54
N SER A 167 17.89 3.47 5.74
CA SER A 167 17.27 2.55 4.79
C SER A 167 17.03 3.22 3.44
N MET A 168 16.46 4.44 3.41
CA MET A 168 16.23 5.17 2.16
C MET A 168 17.52 5.44 1.37
N ILE A 169 18.66 5.60 2.04
CA ILE A 169 19.95 5.76 1.36
C ILE A 169 20.39 4.42 0.78
N ILE A 170 20.33 3.34 1.55
CA ILE A 170 20.91 2.05 1.19
C ILE A 170 20.04 1.30 0.16
N GLU A 171 18.71 1.32 0.29
CA GLU A 171 17.76 0.61 -0.57
C GLU A 171 17.84 1.07 -2.03
N LYS A 172 18.25 2.30 -2.30
CA LYS A 172 18.47 2.83 -3.66
C LYS A 172 19.66 2.19 -4.38
N TRP A 173 20.56 1.52 -3.66
CA TRP A 173 21.77 0.92 -4.25
C TRP A 173 21.68 -0.59 -4.43
N PHE A 174 20.94 -1.29 -3.57
CA PHE A 174 20.96 -2.75 -3.50
C PHE A 174 19.60 -3.37 -3.78
N ALA A 175 19.51 -4.20 -4.82
CA ALA A 175 18.30 -4.88 -5.20
C ALA A 175 17.91 -5.97 -4.20
N PHE A 176 18.89 -6.61 -3.56
CA PHE A 176 18.64 -7.70 -2.60
C PHE A 176 17.87 -7.29 -1.34
N LEU A 177 17.72 -5.98 -1.09
CA LEU A 177 16.97 -5.43 0.05
C LEU A 177 15.47 -5.33 -0.19
N ASN A 178 14.96 -5.83 -1.32
CA ASN A 178 13.53 -5.90 -1.58
C ASN A 178 12.83 -6.78 -0.53
N GLU A 179 12.08 -6.14 0.37
CA GLU A 179 11.43 -6.82 1.50
C GLU A 179 10.25 -7.68 1.06
N SER A 180 9.62 -7.34 -0.08
CA SER A 180 8.44 -8.02 -0.59
C SER A 180 8.74 -9.42 -1.11
N ASP A 181 9.95 -9.63 -1.65
CA ASP A 181 10.28 -10.87 -2.37
C ASP A 181 11.54 -11.59 -1.87
N LEU A 182 12.54 -10.85 -1.37
CA LEU A 182 13.91 -11.38 -1.21
C LEU A 182 14.32 -11.62 0.25
N THR A 183 13.43 -11.38 1.21
CA THR A 183 13.67 -11.78 2.61
C THR A 183 13.63 -13.30 2.74
N LEU A 184 14.34 -13.84 3.73
CA LEU A 184 14.33 -15.28 3.99
C LEU A 184 12.91 -15.83 4.15
N THR A 185 12.04 -15.11 4.87
CA THR A 185 10.64 -15.49 5.05
C THR A 185 9.91 -15.59 3.71
N GLN A 186 10.09 -14.63 2.81
CA GLN A 186 9.42 -14.64 1.50
C GLN A 186 9.97 -15.74 0.60
N LEU A 187 11.30 -15.96 0.60
CA LEU A 187 11.92 -17.06 -0.12
C LEU A 187 11.39 -18.42 0.35
N LEU A 188 11.18 -18.60 1.66
CA LEU A 188 10.60 -19.82 2.22
C LEU A 188 9.11 -19.98 1.88
N LEU A 189 8.33 -18.90 1.88
CA LEU A 189 6.92 -18.91 1.48
C LEU A 189 6.75 -19.22 -0.02
N ASN A 190 7.72 -18.83 -0.83
CA ASN A 190 7.76 -19.11 -2.27
C ASN A 190 8.23 -20.53 -2.62
N LEU A 191 8.61 -21.35 -1.63
CA LEU A 191 8.86 -22.77 -1.87
C LEU A 191 7.54 -23.43 -2.27
N LYS A 192 7.49 -23.98 -3.49
CA LYS A 192 6.32 -24.67 -4.06
C LYS A 192 6.09 -26.05 -3.42
N LEU A 193 5.88 -26.07 -2.12
CA LEU A 193 5.48 -27.27 -1.40
C LEU A 193 3.99 -27.50 -1.64
N PRO A 194 3.56 -28.74 -1.94
CA PRO A 194 2.16 -29.04 -2.11
C PRO A 194 1.42 -28.76 -0.80
N ASN A 195 0.28 -28.08 -0.90
CA ASN A 195 -0.60 -27.92 0.23
C ASN A 195 -1.08 -29.30 0.72
N ARG A 196 -1.24 -29.44 2.04
CA ARG A 196 -1.88 -30.62 2.62
C ARG A 196 -3.34 -30.69 2.17
N GLU A 197 -3.90 -31.89 2.13
CA GLU A 197 -5.31 -32.10 1.78
C GLU A 197 -6.21 -31.18 2.62
N LYS A 198 -7.11 -30.42 1.97
CA LYS A 198 -8.05 -29.45 2.58
C LYS A 198 -7.42 -28.22 3.23
N VAL A 199 -6.11 -28.02 3.10
CA VAL A 199 -5.44 -26.76 3.49
C VAL A 199 -5.22 -25.95 2.23
N HIS A 200 -5.71 -24.72 2.19
CA HIS A 200 -5.33 -23.77 1.17
C HIS A 200 -4.25 -22.87 1.75
N GLY A 201 -3.11 -22.80 1.06
CA GLY A 201 -2.05 -21.86 1.41
C GLY A 201 -2.50 -20.40 1.28
N PRO A 202 -1.73 -19.45 1.83
CA PRO A 202 -2.01 -18.03 1.61
C PRO A 202 -2.05 -17.73 0.10
N PRO A 203 -2.84 -16.72 -0.31
CA PRO A 203 -2.89 -16.32 -1.71
C PRO A 203 -1.49 -15.92 -2.18
N GLU A 204 -1.11 -16.39 -3.36
CA GLU A 204 0.14 -16.02 -4.00
C GLU A 204 0.11 -14.52 -4.31
N LEU A 205 1.18 -13.81 -3.96
CA LEU A 205 1.34 -12.39 -4.31
C LEU A 205 2.23 -12.26 -5.55
N PRO A 206 2.01 -11.23 -6.38
CA PRO A 206 2.77 -11.05 -7.60
C PRO A 206 4.21 -10.64 -7.25
N PRO A 207 5.23 -11.41 -7.68
CA PRO A 207 6.62 -11.08 -7.40
C PRO A 207 7.08 -9.89 -8.25
N TYR A 208 7.94 -9.05 -7.67
CA TYR A 208 8.55 -7.87 -8.29
C TYR A 208 7.54 -7.00 -9.07
N PHE A 209 6.37 -6.81 -8.46
CA PHE A 209 5.20 -6.26 -9.14
C PHE A 209 5.21 -4.74 -9.23
N HIS A 210 5.66 -4.08 -8.16
CA HIS A 210 5.63 -2.62 -8.06
C HIS A 210 6.87 -2.08 -7.36
N GLU A 211 7.06 -0.78 -7.55
CA GLU A 211 8.13 0.00 -6.93
C GLU A 211 7.57 1.38 -6.53
N VAL A 212 8.25 2.03 -5.60
CA VAL A 212 7.90 3.36 -5.09
C VAL A 212 9.13 4.27 -5.01
N ASP A 213 8.93 5.57 -5.17
CA ASP A 213 9.96 6.59 -4.91
C ASP A 213 9.91 7.12 -3.46
N GLU A 214 10.78 8.09 -3.15
CA GLU A 214 10.90 8.73 -1.82
C GLU A 214 9.63 9.46 -1.37
N GLU A 215 8.77 9.82 -2.32
CA GLU A 215 7.50 10.51 -2.08
C GLU A 215 6.31 9.56 -2.13
N ARG A 216 6.59 8.26 -2.24
CA ARG A 216 5.66 7.16 -2.43
C ARG A 216 4.89 7.24 -3.74
N GLN A 217 5.43 7.90 -4.77
CA GLN A 217 4.90 7.68 -6.11
C GLN A 217 5.10 6.21 -6.48
N GLY A 218 4.01 5.49 -6.66
CA GLY A 218 4.04 4.06 -6.96
C GLY A 218 3.83 3.79 -8.44
N GLY A 219 4.21 2.59 -8.86
CA GLY A 219 3.84 2.11 -10.18
C GLY A 219 4.21 0.66 -10.39
N MET A 220 3.54 0.03 -11.35
CA MET A 220 3.92 -1.29 -11.85
C MET A 220 5.37 -1.23 -12.36
N THR A 221 6.19 -2.21 -11.99
CA THR A 221 7.56 -2.30 -12.52
C THR A 221 7.53 -2.48 -14.04
N GLU A 222 8.55 -1.99 -14.72
CA GLU A 222 8.67 -2.19 -16.18
C GLU A 222 8.75 -3.68 -16.53
N PHE A 223 9.36 -4.49 -15.66
CA PHE A 223 9.39 -5.94 -15.79
C PHE A 223 7.98 -6.54 -15.80
N ALA A 224 7.13 -6.19 -14.83
CA ALA A 224 5.74 -6.66 -14.79
C ALA A 224 4.92 -6.12 -15.97
N ALA A 225 5.16 -4.88 -16.40
CA ALA A 225 4.46 -4.26 -17.53
C ALA A 225 4.83 -4.87 -18.89
N LYS A 226 6.02 -5.46 -19.06
CA LYS A 226 6.48 -6.07 -20.31
C LYS A 226 6.39 -7.60 -20.34
N ASN A 227 6.33 -8.25 -19.17
CA ASN A 227 6.33 -9.70 -19.09
C ASN A 227 4.90 -10.27 -19.14
N THR A 228 4.45 -10.67 -20.33
CA THR A 228 3.10 -11.23 -20.54
C THR A 228 2.84 -12.51 -19.74
N ALA A 229 3.87 -13.33 -19.49
CA ALA A 229 3.70 -14.54 -18.68
C ALA A 229 3.43 -14.19 -17.21
N LEU A 230 4.16 -13.21 -16.67
CA LEU A 230 3.90 -12.67 -15.35
C LEU A 230 2.51 -12.04 -15.29
N GLN A 231 2.14 -11.19 -16.24
CA GLN A 231 0.78 -10.59 -16.31
C GLN A 231 -0.31 -11.64 -16.23
N LYS A 232 -0.22 -12.72 -17.03
CA LYS A 232 -1.18 -13.83 -16.97
C LYS A 232 -1.23 -14.54 -15.62
N ARG A 233 -0.10 -14.69 -14.93
CA ARG A 233 -0.07 -15.22 -13.56
C ARG A 233 -0.75 -14.27 -12.59
N ILE A 234 -0.48 -12.97 -12.67
CA ILE A 234 -1.10 -11.94 -11.82
C ILE A 234 -2.62 -11.90 -12.05
N GLN A 235 -3.07 -12.01 -13.30
CA GLN A 235 -4.48 -12.16 -13.64
C GLN A 235 -5.15 -13.34 -12.90
N GLN A 236 -4.45 -14.48 -12.75
CA GLN A 236 -4.97 -15.61 -11.97
C GLN A 236 -4.96 -15.36 -10.46
N ILE A 237 -4.04 -14.54 -9.95
CA ILE A 237 -4.00 -14.12 -8.54
C ILE A 237 -5.23 -13.25 -8.19
N TRP A 238 -5.71 -12.40 -9.11
CA TRP A 238 -6.84 -11.53 -8.86
C TRP A 238 -8.18 -12.24 -8.71
N ILE A 239 -8.39 -13.35 -9.42
CA ILE A 239 -9.66 -14.08 -9.39
C ILE A 239 -10.06 -14.47 -7.95
N PRO A 240 -9.25 -15.19 -7.16
CA PRO A 240 -9.63 -15.52 -5.80
C PRO A 240 -9.68 -14.29 -4.88
N LEU A 241 -8.84 -13.26 -5.10
CA LEU A 241 -8.81 -12.07 -4.25
C LEU A 241 -10.03 -11.16 -4.40
N PHE A 242 -10.68 -11.16 -5.57
CA PHE A 242 -11.88 -10.37 -5.84
C PHE A 242 -13.17 -11.20 -5.85
N THR A 243 -13.07 -12.50 -5.58
CA THR A 243 -14.24 -13.33 -5.35
C THR A 243 -14.71 -13.15 -3.90
N PRO A 244 -15.99 -12.80 -3.64
CA PRO A 244 -16.50 -12.69 -2.28
C PRO A 244 -16.26 -13.99 -1.50
N PRO A 245 -15.87 -13.90 -0.21
CA PRO A 245 -15.66 -15.10 0.59
C PRO A 245 -16.99 -15.85 0.77
N PRO A 246 -16.95 -17.18 0.99
CA PRO A 246 -18.14 -17.93 1.32
C PRO A 246 -18.78 -17.39 2.62
N PRO A 247 -20.10 -17.59 2.81
CA PRO A 247 -20.78 -17.22 4.05
C PRO A 247 -20.06 -17.76 5.29
N PRO A 248 -20.07 -17.02 6.41
CA PRO A 248 -19.56 -17.53 7.68
C PRO A 248 -20.20 -18.88 8.05
N LYS A 249 -19.45 -19.72 8.77
CA LYS A 249 -19.94 -21.03 9.21
C LYS A 249 -21.25 -20.86 10.00
N GLY A 250 -22.29 -21.60 9.59
CA GLY A 250 -23.60 -21.57 10.22
C GLY A 250 -24.55 -20.48 9.70
N GLN A 251 -24.12 -19.66 8.74
CA GLN A 251 -24.99 -18.70 8.06
C GLN A 251 -25.37 -19.17 6.65
N THR A 252 -26.60 -18.88 6.24
CA THR A 252 -27.03 -19.00 4.83
C THR A 252 -26.46 -17.85 3.99
N GLN A 253 -26.44 -17.99 2.67
CA GLN A 253 -26.04 -16.90 1.78
C GLN A 253 -26.89 -15.63 1.99
N GLU A 254 -28.19 -15.81 2.23
CA GLU A 254 -29.12 -14.70 2.42
C GLU A 254 -28.87 -13.96 3.73
N GLN A 255 -28.54 -14.68 4.81
CA GLN A 255 -28.14 -14.05 6.07
C GLN A 255 -26.86 -13.23 5.90
N ALA A 256 -25.83 -13.80 5.26
CA ALA A 256 -24.58 -13.11 4.98
C ALA A 256 -24.78 -11.85 4.11
N LYS A 257 -25.67 -11.91 3.12
CA LYS A 257 -26.03 -10.74 2.29
C LYS A 257 -26.71 -9.64 3.11
N VAL A 258 -27.64 -9.99 4.00
CA VAL A 258 -28.31 -9.00 4.86
C VAL A 258 -27.31 -8.35 5.82
N GLU A 259 -26.42 -9.13 6.44
CA GLU A 259 -25.36 -8.61 7.31
C GLU A 259 -24.40 -7.70 6.55
N PHE A 260 -23.98 -8.10 5.36
CA PHE A 260 -23.14 -7.29 4.49
C PHE A 260 -23.85 -5.98 4.09
N GLY A 261 -25.15 -6.02 3.78
CA GLY A 261 -25.94 -4.81 3.52
C GLY A 261 -25.93 -3.84 4.70
N LYS A 262 -26.11 -4.33 5.93
CA LYS A 262 -26.00 -3.49 7.15
C LYS A 262 -24.60 -2.88 7.30
N PHE A 263 -23.56 -3.66 7.02
CA PHE A 263 -22.18 -3.16 7.02
C PHE A 263 -21.97 -2.07 5.96
N VAL A 264 -22.48 -2.24 4.74
CA VAL A 264 -22.41 -1.23 3.68
C VAL A 264 -23.07 0.07 4.12
N GLU A 265 -24.26 0.01 4.71
CA GLU A 265 -24.93 1.21 5.24
C GLU A 265 -24.11 1.90 6.34
N ALA A 266 -23.58 1.14 7.31
CA ALA A 266 -22.74 1.69 8.37
C ALA A 266 -21.45 2.33 7.82
N ASN A 267 -20.80 1.68 6.84
CA ASN A 267 -19.61 2.19 6.17
C ASN A 267 -19.90 3.50 5.40
N LEU A 268 -21.03 3.58 4.70
CA LEU A 268 -21.46 4.80 4.01
C LEU A 268 -21.72 5.96 5.00
N GLN A 269 -22.38 5.69 6.13
CA GLN A 269 -22.62 6.73 7.14
C GLN A 269 -21.32 7.18 7.80
N LYS A 270 -20.40 6.26 8.09
CA LYS A 270 -19.07 6.60 8.60
C LYS A 270 -18.28 7.45 7.59
N THR A 271 -18.30 7.06 6.32
CA THR A 271 -17.66 7.82 5.23
C THR A 271 -18.25 9.22 5.15
N LYS A 272 -19.59 9.35 5.17
CA LYS A 272 -20.26 10.65 5.18
C LYS A 272 -19.80 11.51 6.35
N ALA A 273 -19.80 10.98 7.58
CA ALA A 273 -19.38 11.74 8.75
C ALA A 273 -17.94 12.27 8.61
N ASN A 274 -17.03 11.47 8.06
CA ASN A 274 -15.66 11.92 7.82
C ASN A 274 -15.57 12.97 6.71
N VAL A 275 -16.31 12.79 5.61
CA VAL A 275 -16.42 13.79 4.53
C VAL A 275 -16.95 15.12 5.06
N ASP A 276 -18.06 15.09 5.81
CA ASP A 276 -18.69 16.28 6.39
C ASP A 276 -17.69 17.02 7.29
N ARG A 277 -16.98 16.31 8.18
CA ARG A 277 -15.95 16.93 9.05
C ARG A 277 -14.82 17.59 8.28
N ILE A 278 -14.39 17.04 7.13
CA ILE A 278 -13.35 17.66 6.30
C ILE A 278 -13.90 18.92 5.65
N MET A 279 -15.13 18.85 5.11
CA MET A 279 -15.79 19.98 4.46
C MET A 279 -16.13 21.12 5.44
N GLU A 280 -16.53 20.81 6.67
CA GLU A 280 -16.76 21.78 7.75
C GLU A 280 -15.50 22.59 8.11
N LYS A 281 -14.31 21.99 7.93
CA LYS A 281 -13.01 22.66 8.09
C LYS A 281 -12.57 23.44 6.85
N GLY A 282 -13.40 23.52 5.81
CA GLY A 282 -13.08 24.17 4.54
C GLY A 282 -12.26 23.30 3.58
N GLY A 283 -12.06 22.02 3.91
CA GLY A 283 -11.43 21.05 3.01
C GLY A 283 -12.38 20.54 1.93
N ARG A 284 -11.84 19.75 1.01
CA ARG A 284 -12.60 19.12 -0.07
C ARG A 284 -12.38 17.62 -0.07
N VAL A 285 -13.38 16.86 -0.50
CA VAL A 285 -13.24 15.42 -0.76
C VAL A 285 -13.76 15.13 -2.16
N ILE A 286 -12.95 14.44 -2.96
CA ILE A 286 -13.29 14.05 -4.33
C ILE A 286 -13.06 12.55 -4.45
N PHE A 287 -14.08 11.80 -4.87
CA PHE A 287 -13.93 10.37 -5.13
C PHE A 287 -13.47 10.12 -6.57
N VAL A 288 -12.54 9.18 -6.78
CA VAL A 288 -12.07 8.81 -8.12
C VAL A 288 -12.11 7.29 -8.29
N ARG A 289 -12.80 6.81 -9.31
CA ARG A 289 -12.75 5.41 -9.75
C ARG A 289 -11.78 5.30 -10.92
N LEU A 290 -10.57 4.82 -10.64
CA LEU A 290 -9.52 4.57 -11.64
C LEU A 290 -9.82 3.30 -12.47
N PRO A 291 -9.23 3.16 -13.67
CA PRO A 291 -9.53 2.07 -14.59
C PRO A 291 -9.31 0.66 -14.01
N SER A 292 -10.05 -0.30 -14.53
CA SER A 292 -9.78 -1.74 -14.47
C SER A 292 -10.33 -2.36 -15.75
N THR A 293 -9.73 -3.44 -16.24
CA THR A 293 -10.10 -4.06 -17.52
C THR A 293 -10.30 -5.57 -17.40
N GLY A 294 -10.61 -6.20 -18.54
CA GLY A 294 -10.71 -7.65 -18.68
C GLY A 294 -11.62 -8.33 -17.66
N LYS A 295 -11.23 -9.54 -17.25
CA LYS A 295 -12.05 -10.39 -16.37
C LYS A 295 -12.29 -9.76 -15.00
N LEU A 296 -11.32 -8.99 -14.50
CA LEU A 296 -11.45 -8.33 -13.21
C LEU A 296 -12.59 -7.29 -13.24
N ARG A 297 -12.69 -6.49 -14.31
CA ARG A 297 -13.78 -5.52 -14.47
C ARG A 297 -15.14 -6.20 -14.54
N GLU A 298 -15.25 -7.34 -15.24
CA GLU A 298 -16.47 -8.15 -15.28
C GLU A 298 -16.87 -8.65 -13.87
N MET A 299 -15.90 -9.10 -13.08
CA MET A 299 -16.14 -9.54 -11.71
C MET A 299 -16.59 -8.38 -10.82
N GLU A 300 -15.96 -7.22 -10.93
CA GLU A 300 -16.37 -6.02 -10.21
C GLU A 300 -17.79 -5.58 -10.59
N ASN A 301 -18.18 -5.70 -11.86
CA ASN A 301 -19.56 -5.44 -12.30
C ASN A 301 -20.56 -6.46 -11.75
N THR A 302 -20.11 -7.68 -11.48
CA THR A 302 -20.95 -8.76 -10.95
C THR A 302 -21.12 -8.66 -9.43
N PHE A 303 -20.01 -8.52 -8.70
CA PHE A 303 -20.01 -8.59 -7.24
C PHE A 303 -20.12 -7.23 -6.56
N THR A 304 -19.69 -6.17 -7.24
CA THR A 304 -19.72 -4.80 -6.72
C THR A 304 -20.26 -3.80 -7.74
N PRO A 305 -21.47 -4.03 -8.28
CA PRO A 305 -22.05 -3.20 -9.34
C PRO A 305 -22.13 -1.73 -8.95
N ARG A 306 -21.83 -0.85 -9.90
CA ARG A 306 -21.75 0.61 -9.71
C ARG A 306 -22.94 1.19 -8.94
N GLU A 307 -24.15 0.83 -9.35
CA GLU A 307 -25.41 1.32 -8.78
C GLU A 307 -25.59 1.04 -7.28
N HIS A 308 -25.00 -0.05 -6.78
CA HIS A 308 -25.12 -0.47 -5.39
C HIS A 308 -23.94 -0.06 -4.52
N PHE A 309 -22.85 0.45 -5.12
CA PHE A 309 -21.62 0.79 -4.40
C PHE A 309 -21.11 2.19 -4.74
N TRP A 310 -20.60 2.41 -5.95
CA TRP A 310 -20.04 3.71 -6.35
C TRP A 310 -21.09 4.83 -6.28
N ASP A 311 -22.26 4.64 -6.89
CA ASP A 311 -23.29 5.67 -6.91
C ASP A 311 -23.86 5.92 -5.50
N ARG A 312 -23.86 4.89 -4.63
CA ARG A 312 -24.23 5.01 -3.21
C ARG A 312 -23.25 5.90 -2.44
N ILE A 313 -21.94 5.80 -2.70
CA ILE A 313 -20.93 6.67 -2.07
C ILE A 313 -21.25 8.14 -2.39
N LEU A 314 -21.42 8.46 -3.67
CA LEU A 314 -21.67 9.85 -4.11
C LEU A 314 -23.01 10.37 -3.58
N LYS A 315 -24.07 9.56 -3.68
CA LYS A 315 -25.41 9.93 -3.20
C LYS A 315 -25.43 10.22 -1.70
N THR A 316 -24.77 9.39 -0.89
CA THR A 316 -24.76 9.52 0.57
C THR A 316 -23.85 10.66 1.02
N THR A 317 -22.63 10.73 0.50
CA THR A 317 -21.64 11.73 0.95
C THR A 317 -21.88 13.12 0.38
N LYS A 318 -22.60 13.23 -0.75
CA LYS A 318 -22.79 14.48 -1.52
C LYS A 318 -21.48 15.08 -2.05
N ALA A 319 -20.36 14.37 -1.92
CA ALA A 319 -19.08 14.76 -2.50
C ALA A 319 -19.06 14.44 -4.00
N PRO A 320 -18.34 15.25 -4.81
CA PRO A 320 -18.20 14.97 -6.23
C PRO A 320 -17.37 13.70 -6.47
N GLY A 321 -17.60 13.06 -7.61
CA GLY A 321 -16.88 11.87 -8.02
C GLY A 321 -16.55 11.87 -9.50
N ILE A 322 -15.42 11.28 -9.86
CA ILE A 322 -15.00 11.03 -11.24
C ILE A 322 -14.90 9.52 -11.44
N HIS A 323 -15.79 8.96 -12.27
CA HIS A 323 -15.66 7.59 -12.72
C HIS A 323 -15.00 7.57 -14.10
N PHE A 324 -13.96 6.77 -14.32
CA PHE A 324 -13.27 6.73 -15.61
C PHE A 324 -14.22 6.42 -16.79
N GLU A 325 -15.26 5.61 -16.56
CA GLU A 325 -16.28 5.32 -17.57
C GLU A 325 -17.23 6.49 -17.87
N ASP A 326 -17.27 7.57 -17.08
CA ASP A 326 -18.20 8.70 -17.33
C ASP A 326 -17.67 9.69 -18.36
N TYR A 327 -16.37 9.64 -18.67
CA TYR A 327 -15.71 10.62 -19.52
C TYR A 327 -15.05 9.92 -20.69
N GLU A 328 -15.38 10.31 -21.92
CA GLU A 328 -14.81 9.71 -23.13
C GLU A 328 -13.27 9.72 -23.12
N ALA A 329 -12.67 10.82 -22.67
CA ALA A 329 -11.22 10.97 -22.54
C ALA A 329 -10.57 9.98 -21.53
N LEU A 330 -11.33 9.48 -20.56
CA LEU A 330 -10.84 8.58 -19.51
C LEU A 330 -11.12 7.10 -19.82
N ARG A 331 -11.77 6.81 -20.96
CA ARG A 331 -12.01 5.46 -21.47
C ARG A 331 -10.86 4.99 -22.37
N GLY A 332 -10.82 3.70 -22.65
CA GLY A 332 -9.93 3.10 -23.66
C GLY A 332 -8.52 2.76 -23.17
N PHE A 333 -8.23 2.92 -21.88
CA PHE A 333 -7.01 2.42 -21.26
C PHE A 333 -7.11 0.90 -21.04
N ASP A 334 -5.97 0.21 -21.14
CA ASP A 334 -5.87 -1.21 -20.83
C ASP A 334 -4.92 -1.47 -19.65
N CYS A 335 -5.38 -2.27 -18.69
CA CYS A 335 -4.59 -2.72 -17.56
C CYS A 335 -3.92 -4.06 -17.92
N PRO A 336 -2.58 -4.16 -18.00
CA PRO A 336 -1.91 -5.39 -18.47
C PRO A 336 -2.27 -6.63 -17.64
N GLU A 337 -2.48 -6.46 -16.35
CA GLU A 337 -2.93 -7.50 -15.43
C GLU A 337 -4.37 -7.29 -14.92
N TRP A 338 -5.18 -6.54 -15.65
CA TRP A 338 -6.59 -6.21 -15.40
C TRP A 338 -6.90 -5.20 -14.29
N SER A 339 -5.96 -4.86 -13.40
CA SER A 339 -6.23 -4.00 -12.24
C SER A 339 -5.53 -2.65 -12.25
N HIS A 340 -4.36 -2.53 -12.88
CA HIS A 340 -3.51 -1.34 -12.82
C HIS A 340 -3.03 -0.94 -14.20
N LEU A 341 -2.86 0.37 -14.42
CA LEU A 341 -2.19 0.89 -15.59
C LEU A 341 -0.68 0.62 -15.47
N ASN A 342 -0.02 0.49 -16.62
CA ASN A 342 1.43 0.65 -16.63
C ASN A 342 1.77 2.14 -16.44
N ARG A 343 3.04 2.46 -16.16
CA ARG A 343 3.47 3.85 -15.91
C ARG A 343 3.15 4.82 -17.04
N GLN A 344 3.37 4.43 -18.29
CA GLN A 344 3.11 5.30 -19.44
C GLN A 344 1.61 5.64 -19.53
N ASP A 345 0.76 4.64 -19.36
CA ASP A 345 -0.69 4.81 -19.39
C ASP A 345 -1.21 5.55 -18.15
N ALA A 346 -0.60 5.39 -16.97
CA ALA A 346 -0.91 6.17 -15.77
C ALA A 346 -0.60 7.67 -15.98
N THR A 347 0.56 8.00 -16.56
CA THR A 347 0.91 9.37 -16.94
C THR A 347 -0.11 9.94 -17.93
N GLU A 348 -0.46 9.20 -18.98
CA GLU A 348 -1.42 9.65 -19.99
C GLU A 348 -2.84 9.78 -19.43
N PHE A 349 -3.28 8.82 -18.62
CA PHE A 349 -4.56 8.86 -17.90
C PHE A 349 -4.63 10.09 -17.01
N THR A 350 -3.57 10.39 -16.25
CA THR A 350 -3.54 11.54 -15.36
C THR A 350 -3.65 12.84 -16.15
N LYS A 351 -2.95 12.99 -17.29
CA LYS A 351 -3.09 14.17 -18.16
C LYS A 351 -4.54 14.39 -18.60
N ARG A 352 -5.27 13.31 -18.90
CA ARG A 352 -6.69 13.38 -19.31
C ARG A 352 -7.63 13.57 -18.13
N LEU A 353 -7.26 13.13 -16.94
CA LEU A 353 -7.99 13.33 -15.69
C LEU A 353 -7.93 14.78 -15.21
N MET A 354 -6.78 15.44 -15.36
CA MET A 354 -6.54 16.77 -14.79
C MET A 354 -7.56 17.85 -15.22
N PRO A 355 -8.00 17.95 -16.48
CA PRO A 355 -9.05 18.91 -16.87
C PRO A 355 -10.33 18.76 -16.04
N VAL A 356 -10.80 17.53 -15.85
CA VAL A 356 -12.02 17.23 -15.08
C VAL A 356 -11.78 17.47 -13.58
N LEU A 357 -10.64 16.99 -13.07
CA LEU A 357 -10.30 17.10 -11.66
C LEU A 357 -10.10 18.55 -11.21
N LYS A 358 -9.49 19.40 -12.04
CA LYS A 358 -9.28 20.83 -11.73
C LYS A 358 -10.58 21.60 -11.59
N GLU A 359 -11.62 21.25 -12.34
CA GLU A 359 -12.93 21.86 -12.17
C GLU A 359 -13.52 21.60 -10.78
N LEU A 360 -13.25 20.42 -10.20
CA LEU A 360 -13.72 20.03 -8.87
C LEU A 360 -12.84 20.58 -7.74
N ILE A 361 -11.56 20.80 -7.99
CA ILE A 361 -10.65 21.42 -7.01
C ILE A 361 -10.92 22.93 -6.88
N ARG A 362 -11.26 23.60 -7.99
CA ARG A 362 -11.48 25.06 -8.02
C ARG A 362 -12.84 25.52 -7.51
N LYS A 363 -13.86 24.66 -7.60
CA LYS A 363 -15.18 24.86 -6.99
C LYS A 363 -15.06 24.57 -5.50
#